data_AF-A0A0A8F0R1-F1
#
_entry.id   AF-A0A0A8F0R1-F1
#
_cell.length_a   1.000
_cell.length_b   1.000
_cell.length_c   1.000
_cell.angle_alpha   90.00
_cell.angle_beta   90.00
_cell.angle_gamma   90.00
#
_symmetry.space_group_name_H-M   'P 1'
#
loop_
_entity.id
_entity.type
_entity.pdbx_description
1 polymer ?
#
loop_
_entity_poly.entity_id
_entity_poly.type
_entity_poly.pdbx_seq_one_letter_code
_entity_poly.pdbx_strand_id
1 'polypeptide(L)'
;MCPECGHEWVPAESGAEGGGAPGGQVVKDAVGNVLQDGDTVVVVKALKVKGSPSGIKAGTKVRNIRLVEGVAGHDIDCRIEGFGAMQLKSSVVKKA
;
A
#
# COMPACT_ATOMS: atom_id res chain seq x y z
N MET A 1 -23.06 18.36 -32.09
CA MET A 1 -23.50 18.22 -33.50
C MET A 1 -22.91 19.36 -34.35
N CYS A 2 -21.98 19.07 -35.26
CA CYS A 2 -21.45 20.00 -36.28
C CYS A 2 -21.81 19.49 -37.70
N PRO A 3 -22.25 20.36 -38.64
CA PRO A 3 -22.90 19.95 -39.88
C PRO A 3 -21.99 19.60 -41.09
N GLU A 4 -20.67 19.41 -40.93
CA GLU A 4 -19.80 18.95 -42.04
C GLU A 4 -19.02 17.66 -41.79
N CYS A 5 -18.99 17.11 -40.57
CA CYS A 5 -18.43 15.77 -40.31
C CYS A 5 -19.08 15.20 -39.06
N GLY A 6 -19.91 14.17 -39.23
CA GLY A 6 -20.70 13.51 -38.19
C GLY A 6 -19.85 12.69 -37.20
N HIS A 7 -19.36 13.33 -36.15
CA HIS A 7 -18.97 12.66 -34.92
C HIS A 7 -19.76 13.26 -33.75
N GLU A 8 -20.84 12.57 -33.38
CA GLU A 8 -21.48 12.71 -32.07
C GLU A 8 -20.43 12.26 -31.05
N TRP A 9 -19.93 13.16 -30.21
CA TRP A 9 -19.10 12.74 -29.09
C TRP A 9 -20.03 12.11 -28.07
N VAL A 10 -20.37 10.84 -28.32
CA VAL A 10 -20.91 9.94 -27.31
C VAL A 10 -19.85 9.88 -26.22
N PRO A 11 -20.16 10.23 -24.96
CA PRO A 11 -19.29 9.86 -23.86
C PRO A 11 -19.26 8.33 -23.86
N ALA A 12 -18.20 7.74 -24.41
CA ALA A 12 -17.99 6.31 -24.43
C ALA A 12 -17.66 5.87 -23.01
N GLU A 13 -18.69 5.75 -22.18
CA GLU A 13 -18.71 4.78 -21.10
C GLU A 13 -18.68 3.38 -21.72
N SER A 14 -17.48 2.78 -21.72
CA SER A 14 -17.22 1.35 -21.50
C SER A 14 -15.89 0.92 -22.12
N GLY A 15 -14.80 1.52 -21.63
CA GLY A 15 -13.56 0.78 -21.42
C GLY A 15 -13.57 0.34 -19.96
N ALA A 16 -13.84 -0.94 -19.71
CA ALA A 16 -13.69 -1.54 -18.40
C ALA A 16 -12.20 -1.56 -18.00
N GLU A 17 -11.71 -0.46 -17.44
CA GLU A 17 -10.47 -0.40 -16.67
C GLU A 17 -10.76 0.28 -15.34
N GLY A 18 -10.84 -0.54 -14.27
CA GLY A 18 -10.63 -0.16 -12.88
C GLY A 18 -11.42 1.05 -12.36
N GLY A 19 -12.48 0.78 -11.59
CA GLY A 19 -13.33 1.78 -10.96
C GLY A 19 -12.55 2.98 -10.38
N GLY A 20 -12.98 4.17 -10.80
CA GLY A 20 -12.61 5.42 -10.17
C GLY A 20 -13.07 5.45 -8.71
N ALA A 21 -12.18 5.04 -7.82
CA ALA A 21 -11.98 5.68 -6.52
C ALA A 21 -10.69 6.52 -6.64
N PRO A 22 -10.62 7.72 -6.05
CA PRO A 22 -9.59 8.69 -6.39
C PRO A 22 -8.20 8.15 -6.09
N GLY A 23 -7.35 8.03 -7.12
CA GLY A 23 -5.90 8.31 -7.09
C GLY A 23 -5.02 7.73 -5.97
N GLY A 24 -5.45 6.71 -5.23
CA GLY A 24 -4.62 6.11 -4.18
C GLY A 24 -3.84 4.94 -4.74
N GLN A 25 -2.51 4.99 -4.70
CA GLN A 25 -1.68 3.81 -4.95
C GLN A 25 -2.18 2.66 -4.06
N VAL A 26 -2.75 1.64 -4.69
CA VAL A 26 -3.26 0.47 -3.97
C VAL A 26 -2.06 -0.33 -3.47
N VAL A 27 -1.64 -0.07 -2.24
CA VAL A 27 -0.55 -0.82 -1.61
C VAL A 27 -1.06 -2.21 -1.25
N LYS A 28 -0.47 -3.22 -1.88
CA LYS A 28 -0.81 -4.63 -1.63
C LYS A 28 0.25 -5.26 -0.74
N ASP A 29 -0.16 -6.10 0.20
CA ASP A 29 0.76 -6.86 1.03
C ASP A 29 1.39 -8.06 0.27
N ALA A 30 2.28 -8.82 0.91
CA ALA A 30 2.94 -9.99 0.32
C ALA A 30 1.98 -11.08 -0.19
N VAL A 31 0.76 -11.15 0.33
CA VAL A 31 -0.31 -12.09 -0.03
C VAL A 31 -1.27 -11.48 -1.06
N GLY A 32 -1.15 -10.19 -1.36
CA GLY A 32 -1.97 -9.49 -2.35
C GLY A 32 -3.25 -8.84 -1.80
N ASN A 33 -3.42 -8.74 -0.47
CA ASN A 33 -4.53 -7.99 0.10
C ASN A 33 -4.23 -6.48 0.03
N VAL A 34 -5.27 -5.71 -0.21
CA VAL A 34 -5.20 -4.25 -0.20
C VAL A 34 -5.08 -3.76 1.24
N LEU A 35 -4.03 -2.99 1.49
CA LEU A 35 -3.82 -2.30 2.76
C LEU A 35 -4.49 -0.92 2.72
N GLN A 36 -4.87 -0.46 3.91
CA GLN A 36 -5.49 0.84 4.11
C GLN A 36 -4.82 1.54 5.30
N ASP A 37 -4.93 2.86 5.38
CA ASP A 37 -4.39 3.59 6.51
C ASP A 37 -5.17 3.20 7.78
N GLY A 38 -4.45 3.15 8.90
CA GLY A 38 -4.98 2.68 10.18
C GLY A 38 -5.08 1.15 10.32
N ASP A 39 -4.82 0.37 9.25
CA ASP A 39 -4.94 -1.08 9.28
C ASP A 39 -3.85 -1.73 10.16
N THR A 40 -4.02 -3.03 10.44
CA THR A 40 -3.07 -3.80 11.25
C THR A 40 -2.39 -4.84 10.37
N VAL A 41 -1.06 -4.83 10.36
CA VAL A 41 -0.25 -5.76 9.58
C VAL A 41 0.62 -6.60 10.51
N VAL A 42 1.00 -7.79 10.03
CA VAL A 42 1.94 -8.69 10.67
C VAL A 42 3.15 -8.85 9.78
N VAL A 43 4.34 -8.71 10.35
CA VAL A 43 5.59 -8.96 9.64
C VAL A 43 5.76 -10.45 9.42
N VAL A 44 5.89 -10.89 8.17
CA VAL A 44 6.05 -12.33 7.84
C VAL A 44 7.50 -12.78 7.81
N LYS A 45 8.44 -11.84 7.72
CA LYS A 45 9.88 -12.12 7.55
C LYS A 45 10.68 -11.44 8.66
N ALA A 46 11.58 -12.18 9.31
CA ALA A 46 12.45 -11.59 10.33
C ALA A 46 13.46 -10.64 9.66
N LEU A 47 13.59 -9.42 10.19
CA LEU A 47 14.47 -8.39 9.66
C LEU A 47 15.44 -7.96 10.77
N LYS A 48 16.74 -8.06 10.47
CA LYS A 48 17.79 -7.55 11.36
C LYS A 48 17.91 -6.05 11.13
N VAL A 49 17.45 -5.25 12.08
CA VAL A 49 17.58 -3.79 12.02
C VAL A 49 18.99 -3.41 12.48
N LYS A 50 19.70 -2.62 11.68
CA LYS A 50 21.04 -2.14 12.01
C LYS A 50 20.91 -1.04 13.07
N GLY A 51 21.13 -1.38 14.34
CA GLY A 51 21.01 -0.46 15.48
C GLY A 51 20.26 -1.02 16.69
N SER A 52 19.60 -2.18 16.57
CA SER A 52 18.92 -2.83 17.69
C SER A 52 19.40 -4.28 17.87
N PRO A 53 19.69 -4.72 19.11
CA PRO A 53 20.16 -6.08 19.36
C PRO A 53 19.07 -7.13 19.12
N SER A 54 17.80 -6.76 19.38
CA SER A 54 16.65 -7.52 18.90
C SER A 54 16.30 -7.03 17.49
N GLY A 55 16.34 -7.92 16.50
CA GLY A 55 15.71 -7.65 15.20
C GLY A 55 14.19 -7.74 15.30
N ILE A 56 13.47 -7.30 14.26
CA ILE A 56 12.03 -7.52 14.14
C ILE A 56 11.84 -9.00 13.81
N LYS A 57 11.13 -9.72 14.67
CA LYS A 57 10.85 -11.15 14.48
C LYS A 57 9.67 -11.30 13.53
N ALA A 58 9.64 -12.40 12.79
CA ALA A 58 8.42 -12.79 12.08
C ALA A 58 7.30 -13.00 13.11
N GLY A 59 6.12 -12.46 12.85
CA GLY A 59 4.98 -12.43 13.79
C GLY A 59 4.84 -11.12 14.57
N THR A 60 5.75 -10.15 14.43
CA THR A 60 5.55 -8.82 15.02
C THR A 60 4.31 -8.16 14.40
N LYS A 61 3.33 -7.87 15.24
CA LYS A 61 2.11 -7.16 14.87
C LYS A 61 2.35 -5.67 14.95
N VAL A 62 2.05 -4.95 13.86
CA VAL A 62 2.14 -3.51 13.77
C VAL A 62 0.75 -2.96 13.51
N ARG A 63 0.31 -2.08 14.39
CA ARG A 63 -1.02 -1.47 14.35
C ARG A 63 -0.88 -0.04 13.86
N ASN A 64 -1.96 0.50 13.28
CA ASN A 64 -2.03 1.88 12.82
C ASN A 64 -0.97 2.17 11.75
N ILE A 65 -0.96 1.38 10.67
CA ILE A 65 -0.08 1.66 9.54
C ILE A 65 -0.53 2.92 8.78
N ARG A 66 0.40 3.58 8.12
CA ARG A 66 0.13 4.68 7.20
C ARG A 66 0.71 4.32 5.84
N LEU A 67 -0.14 4.32 4.82
CA LEU A 67 0.32 4.13 3.46
C LEU A 67 0.99 5.43 3.01
N VAL A 68 2.20 5.30 2.50
CA VAL A 68 2.98 6.42 1.97
C VAL A 68 3.45 6.07 0.58
N GLU A 69 3.44 7.04 -0.33
CA GLU A 69 4.04 6.91 -1.66
C GLU A 69 5.57 7.02 -1.52
N GLY A 70 6.19 6.04 -0.87
CA GLY A 70 7.62 6.11 -0.53
C GLY A 70 8.49 6.05 -1.78
N VAL A 71 9.47 6.95 -1.84
CA VAL A 71 10.51 6.94 -2.87
C VAL A 71 11.44 5.75 -2.57
N ALA A 72 11.56 4.79 -3.50
CA ALA A 72 12.36 3.55 -3.44
C ALA A 72 11.72 2.28 -2.83
N GLY A 73 10.39 2.17 -2.84
CA GLY A 73 9.69 0.90 -2.57
C GLY A 73 9.49 0.57 -1.09
N HIS A 74 9.40 1.61 -0.26
CA HIS A 74 8.92 1.54 1.11
C HIS A 74 7.56 2.22 1.20
N ASP A 75 6.50 1.45 0.98
CA ASP A 75 5.16 1.99 0.79
C ASP A 75 4.35 2.10 2.10
N ILE A 76 4.93 1.64 3.22
CA ILE A 76 4.22 1.49 4.50
C ILE A 76 5.05 2.13 5.60
N ASP A 77 4.57 3.24 6.13
CA ASP A 77 5.07 3.86 7.35
C ASP A 77 4.31 3.28 8.55
N CYS A 78 5.01 2.86 9.58
CA CYS A 78 4.36 2.25 10.73
C CYS A 78 5.14 2.50 12.02
N ARG A 79 4.45 2.46 13.16
CA ARG A 79 5.09 2.64 14.46
C ARG A 79 5.05 1.35 15.25
N ILE A 80 6.22 0.87 15.64
CA ILE A 80 6.39 -0.35 16.44
C ILE A 80 6.78 0.05 17.85
N GLU A 81 6.07 -0.45 18.85
CA GLU A 81 6.43 -0.24 20.25
C GLU A 81 7.81 -0.85 20.56
N GLY A 82 8.71 -0.03 21.13
CA GLY A 82 10.09 -0.41 21.41
C GLY A 82 11.11 -0.16 20.29
N PHE A 83 10.66 0.06 19.04
CA PHE A 83 11.54 0.40 17.90
C PHE A 83 11.32 1.81 17.34
N GLY A 84 10.11 2.37 17.48
CA GLY A 84 9.77 3.70 16.97
C GLY A 84 9.07 3.66 15.61
N ALA A 85 9.10 4.78 14.88
CA ALA A 85 8.55 4.87 13.52
C ALA A 85 9.53 4.22 12.53
N MET A 86 9.03 3.33 11.70
CA MET A 86 9.81 2.58 10.71
C MET A 86 9.02 2.38 9.43
N GLN A 87 9.71 2.52 8.31
CA GLN A 87 9.16 2.25 6.99
C GLN A 87 9.45 0.81 6.59
N LEU A 88 8.42 0.09 6.15
CA LEU A 88 8.48 -1.29 5.72
C LEU A 88 8.06 -1.41 4.25
N LYS A 89 8.54 -2.48 3.62
CA LYS A 89 8.13 -2.85 2.27
C LYS A 89 6.85 -3.70 2.32
N SER A 90 5.95 -3.45 1.38
CA SER A 90 4.76 -4.25 1.09
C SER A 90 5.02 -5.76 1.03
N SER A 91 6.17 -6.18 0.49
CA SER A 91 6.54 -7.60 0.33
C SER A 91 6.91 -8.37 1.61
N VAL A 92 7.09 -7.69 2.75
CA VAL A 92 7.50 -8.34 4.02
C VAL A 92 6.42 -8.29 5.11
N VAL A 93 5.27 -7.69 4.79
CA VAL A 93 4.13 -7.59 5.68
C VAL A 93 2.94 -8.34 5.10
N LYS A 94 2.03 -8.75 5.97
CA LYS A 94 0.75 -9.35 5.63
C LYS A 94 -0.35 -8.67 6.44
N LYS A 95 -1.54 -8.47 5.84
CA LYS A 95 -2.72 -8.02 6.58
C LYS A 95 -3.08 -9.00 7.72
N ALA A 96 -3.33 -8.48 8.92
CA ALA A 96 -3.61 -9.26 10.14
C ALA A 96 -5.08 -9.64 10.28
#